data_AF-A0A7W4K519-F1
#
_entry.id   AF-A0A7W4K519-F1
#
_cell.length_a   1.000
_cell.length_b   1.000
_cell.length_c   1.000
_cell.angle_alpha   90.00
_cell.angle_beta   90.00
_cell.angle_gamma   90.00
#
_symmetry.space_group_name_H-M   'P 1'
#
loop_
_entity.id
_entity.type
_entity.pdbx_description
1 polymer ?
#
loop_
_entity_poly.entity_id
_entity_poly.type
_entity_poly.pdbx_seq_one_letter_code
_entity_poly.pdbx_strand_id
1 'polypeptide(L)'
;MINADEVRPGMAVVGSDGVQVGVARAVEGRTRLQVTSADGTYHFLPLSDAVKIAGQSIVLGRHAADAIGSFDDDIPAGEDTT
;
A
#
# COMPACT_ATOMS: atom_id res chain seq x y z
N MET A 1 -12.51 2.49 8.61
CA MET A 1 -11.56 3.49 8.08
C MET A 1 -10.41 3.53 9.05
N ILE A 2 -9.19 3.25 8.61
CA ILE A 2 -8.01 3.23 9.47
C ILE A 2 -7.32 4.60 9.49
N ASN A 3 -6.81 4.98 10.64
CA ASN A 3 -6.14 6.27 10.80
C ASN A 3 -4.66 6.16 10.42
N ALA A 4 -4.13 7.21 9.81
CA ALA A 4 -2.71 7.31 9.47
C ALA A 4 -1.81 7.12 10.71
N ASP A 5 -2.24 7.60 11.87
CA ASP A 5 -1.53 7.46 13.15
C ASP A 5 -1.47 6.02 13.67
N GLU A 6 -2.32 5.12 13.19
CA GLU A 6 -2.30 3.69 13.56
C GLU A 6 -1.32 2.89 12.69
N VAL A 7 -0.98 3.40 11.51
CA VAL A 7 -0.01 2.77 10.61
C VAL A 7 1.38 2.96 11.18
N ARG A 8 2.05 1.84 11.47
CA ARG A 8 3.45 1.84 11.90
C ARG A 8 4.36 1.28 10.81
N PRO A 9 5.60 1.83 10.70
CA PRO A 9 6.63 1.21 9.87
C PRO A 9 6.84 -0.26 10.27
N GLY A 10 6.95 -1.12 9.27
CA GLY A 10 7.16 -2.56 9.46
C GLY A 10 5.89 -3.40 9.52
N MET A 11 4.69 -2.80 9.43
CA MET A 11 3.44 -3.56 9.36
C MET A 11 3.31 -4.28 8.01
N ALA A 12 2.90 -5.54 8.00
CA ALA A 12 2.69 -6.27 6.76
C ALA A 12 1.41 -5.77 6.06
N VAL A 13 1.47 -5.43 4.78
CA VAL A 13 0.29 -5.08 3.99
C VAL A 13 -0.21 -6.33 3.29
N VAL A 14 -1.44 -6.71 3.58
CA VAL A 14 -2.09 -7.94 3.10
C VAL A 14 -3.36 -7.60 2.35
N GLY A 15 -3.57 -8.25 1.21
CA GLY A 15 -4.81 -8.15 0.46
C GLY A 15 -5.99 -8.76 1.22
N SER A 16 -7.20 -8.53 0.71
CA SER A 16 -8.44 -9.16 1.22
C SER A 16 -8.40 -10.69 1.18
N ASP A 17 -7.61 -11.25 0.26
CA ASP A 17 -7.37 -12.69 0.10
C ASP A 17 -6.36 -13.26 1.14
N GLY A 18 -5.76 -12.40 1.97
CA GLY A 18 -4.75 -12.78 2.97
C GLY A 18 -3.33 -12.87 2.42
N VAL A 19 -3.14 -12.68 1.12
CA VAL A 19 -1.81 -12.64 0.48
C VAL A 19 -1.08 -11.34 0.82
N GLN A 20 0.19 -11.44 1.20
CA GLN A 20 1.04 -10.28 1.48
C GLN A 20 1.43 -9.55 0.19
N VAL A 21 1.13 -8.26 0.16
CA VAL A 21 1.50 -7.31 -0.90
C VAL A 21 2.89 -6.74 -0.66
N GLY A 22 3.18 -6.40 0.60
CA GLY A 22 4.44 -5.75 0.96
C GLY A 22 4.48 -5.35 2.42
N VAL A 23 5.32 -4.37 2.75
CA VAL A 23 5.51 -3.87 4.11
C VAL A 23 5.24 -2.36 4.14
N ALA A 24 4.37 -1.91 5.03
CA ALA A 24 4.09 -0.50 5.23
C ALA A 24 5.30 0.20 5.85
N ARG A 25 5.65 1.36 5.30
CA ARG A 25 6.76 2.18 5.77
C ARG A 25 6.31 3.45 6.44
N ALA A 26 5.43 4.21 5.78
CA ALA A 26 4.94 5.49 6.27
C ALA A 26 3.59 5.81 5.63
N VAL A 27 2.93 6.86 6.11
CA VAL A 27 1.76 7.45 5.46
C VAL A 27 2.12 8.87 5.03
N GLU A 28 1.98 9.16 3.75
CA GLU A 28 2.16 10.48 3.17
C GLU A 28 0.83 11.23 3.11
N GLY A 29 0.82 12.48 3.59
CA GLY A 29 -0.34 13.38 3.50
C GLY A 29 -1.62 12.89 4.19
N ARG A 30 -1.55 11.84 5.03
CA ARG A 30 -2.70 11.13 5.65
C ARG A 30 -3.67 10.47 4.66
N THR A 31 -3.31 10.42 3.38
CA THR A 31 -4.16 9.87 2.31
C THR A 31 -3.48 8.75 1.54
N ARG A 32 -2.15 8.64 1.62
CA ARG A 32 -1.36 7.66 0.86
C ARG A 32 -0.52 6.81 1.80
N LEU A 33 -0.70 5.49 1.75
CA LEU A 33 0.12 4.50 2.43
C LEU A 33 1.33 4.15 1.56
N GLN A 34 2.53 4.37 2.07
CA GLN A 34 3.76 3.93 1.42
C GLN A 34 4.01 2.46 1.76
N VAL A 35 4.12 1.63 0.73
CA VAL A 35 4.35 0.19 0.82
C VAL A 35 5.63 -0.18 0.08
N THR A 36 6.47 -0.99 0.72
CA THR A 36 7.65 -1.58 0.11
C THR A 36 7.32 -3.00 -0.34
N SER A 37 7.40 -3.23 -1.65
CA SER A 37 7.24 -4.55 -2.25
C SER A 37 8.41 -5.47 -1.88
N ALA A 38 8.25 -6.77 -2.11
CA ALA A 38 9.31 -7.76 -1.85
C ALA A 38 10.61 -7.49 -2.63
N ASP A 39 10.51 -6.83 -3.79
CA ASP A 39 11.65 -6.43 -4.63
C ASP A 39 12.41 -5.21 -4.06
N GLY A 40 11.90 -4.58 -2.99
CA GLY A 40 12.49 -3.38 -2.38
C GLY A 40 12.00 -2.06 -2.98
N THR A 41 11.20 -2.11 -4.05
CA THR A 41 10.56 -0.92 -4.66
C THR A 41 9.46 -0.37 -3.75
N TYR A 42 9.39 0.97 -3.67
CA TYR A 42 8.34 1.68 -2.94
C TYR A 42 7.20 2.01 -3.87
N HIS A 43 5.98 1.79 -3.39
CA HIS A 43 4.74 2.18 -4.06
C HIS A 43 3.82 2.90 -3.08
N PHE A 44 2.87 3.64 -3.63
CA PHE A 44 1.87 4.34 -2.85
C PHE A 44 0.50 3.71 -3.10
N LEU A 45 -0.20 3.39 -2.02
CA LEU A 45 -1.59 2.97 -2.04
C LEU A 45 -2.47 4.05 -1.42
N PRO A 46 -3.69 4.25 -1.90
CA PRO A 46 -4.64 5.08 -1.18
C PRO A 46 -4.95 4.47 0.18
N LEU A 47 -4.85 5.26 1.26
CA LEU A 47 -5.17 4.81 2.62
C LEU A 47 -6.63 4.36 2.74
N SER A 48 -7.51 4.89 1.89
CA SER A 48 -8.91 4.45 1.75
C SER A 48 -9.07 2.99 1.34
N ASP A 49 -8.05 2.40 0.71
CA ASP A 49 -8.04 0.99 0.34
C ASP A 49 -7.84 0.08 1.55
N ALA A 50 -7.17 0.62 2.57
CA ALA A 50 -6.90 -0.09 3.79
C ALA A 50 -8.19 -0.12 4.64
N VAL A 51 -8.74 -1.32 4.85
CA VAL A 51 -10.04 -1.50 5.51
C VAL A 51 -9.92 -1.66 7.03
N LYS A 52 -8.88 -2.36 7.49
CA LYS A 52 -8.62 -2.60 8.92
C LYS A 52 -7.15 -2.91 9.21
N ILE A 53 -6.72 -2.70 10.45
CA ILE A 53 -5.47 -3.25 10.98
C ILE A 53 -5.80 -4.51 11.80
N ALA A 54 -5.15 -5.61 11.48
CA ALA A 54 -5.24 -6.88 12.19
C ALA A 54 -3.88 -7.16 12.87
N GLY A 55 -3.73 -6.69 14.12
CA GLY A 55 -2.48 -6.85 14.87
C GLY A 55 -1.34 -6.03 14.25
N GLN A 56 -0.38 -6.72 13.64
CA GLN A 56 0.78 -6.10 12.96
C GLN A 56 0.62 -6.05 11.44
N SER A 57 -0.59 -6.27 10.92
CA SER A 57 -0.85 -6.30 9.49
C SER A 57 -1.98 -5.34 9.10
N ILE A 58 -1.83 -4.65 7.97
CA ILE A 58 -2.84 -3.79 7.36
C ILE A 58 -3.55 -4.61 6.29
N VAL A 59 -4.87 -4.77 6.43
CA VAL A 59 -5.70 -5.50 5.48
C VAL A 59 -6.32 -4.52 4.50
N LEU A 60 -6.13 -4.78 3.21
CA LEU A 60 -6.72 -4.04 2.11
C LEU A 60 -8.12 -4.57 1.77
N GLY A 61 -8.95 -3.72 1.18
CA GLY A 61 -10.28 -4.05 0.71
C GLY A 61 -10.28 -4.81 -0.62
N ARG A 62 -9.15 -4.83 -1.33
CA ARG A 62 -8.96 -5.52 -2.61
C ARG A 62 -7.97 -6.68 -2.49
N HIS A 63 -7.96 -7.52 -3.52
CA HIS A 63 -7.04 -8.65 -3.66
C HIS A 63 -5.60 -8.15 -3.83
N ALA A 64 -4.62 -8.90 -3.32
CA ALA A 64 -3.22 -8.53 -3.40
C ALA A 64 -2.75 -8.32 -4.85
N ALA A 65 -3.20 -9.15 -5.79
CA ALA A 65 -2.86 -9.02 -7.21
C ALA A 65 -3.37 -7.70 -7.83
N ASP A 66 -4.54 -7.20 -7.40
CA ASP A 66 -5.10 -5.92 -7.88
C ASP A 66 -4.36 -4.72 -7.29
N ALA A 67 -4.00 -4.81 -6.01
CA ALA A 67 -3.16 -3.81 -5.35
C ALA A 67 -1.77 -3.73 -5.99
N ILE A 68 -1.16 -4.88 -6.31
CA ILE A 68 0.13 -4.95 -7.01
C ILE A 68 -0.01 -4.48 -8.45
N GLY A 69 -1.11 -4.80 -9.15
CA GLY A 69 -1.37 -4.26 -10.49
C GLY A 69 -1.43 -2.73 -10.50
N SER A 70 -1.95 -2.12 -9.44
CA SER A 70 -1.98 -0.66 -9.29
C SER A 70 -0.59 -0.04 -9.03
N PHE A 71 0.42 -0.86 -8.69
CA PHE A 71 1.81 -0.40 -8.54
C PHE A 71 2.50 -0.11 -9.86
N ASP A 72 2.09 -0.82 -10.92
CA ASP A 72 2.62 -0.67 -12.29
C ASP A 72 1.99 0.54 -12.99
N ASP A 73 0.72 0.85 -12.65
CA ASP A 73 0.01 2.05 -13.12
C ASP A 73 0.48 3.34 -12.43
N ASP A 74 1.30 3.24 -11.38
CA ASP A 74 2.14 4.35 -10.87
C ASP A 74 3.31 4.58 -11.85
N ILE A 75 2.98 4.72 -13.13
CA ILE A 75 3.87 5.27 -14.15
C ILE A 75 4.25 6.66 -13.64
N PRO A 76 5.54 6.99 -13.49
CA PRO A 76 5.93 8.32 -13.05
C PRO A 76 5.25 9.34 -13.94
N ALA A 77 4.68 10.39 -13.34
CA ALA A 77 4.32 11.60 -14.05
C ALA A 77 5.59 12.11 -14.76
N GLY A 78 5.76 11.69 -15.99
CA GLY A 78 7.01 11.73 -16.74
C GLY A 78 6.86 11.12 -18.13
N GLU A 79 5.64 11.13 -18.69
CA GLU A 79 5.51 11.31 -20.13
C GLU A 79 5.85 12.77 -20.43
N ASP A 80 7.14 13.04 -20.66
CA ASP A 80 7.53 14.15 -21.53
C ASP A 80 8.07 13.51 -22.80
N THR A 81 7.14 13.40 -23.75
CA THR A 81 7.40 13.09 -25.15
C THR A 81 8.33 14.16 -25.74
N THR A 82 9.49 13.79 -26.27
CA THR A 82 10.25 14.60 -27.24
C THR A 82 10.98 13.70 -28.23
#